data_AF-A0A819Z2Y3-F1
#
_entry.id   AF-A0A819Z2Y3-F1
#
_cell.length_a   1.000
_cell.length_b   1.000
_cell.length_c   1.000
_cell.angle_alpha   90.00
_cell.angle_beta   90.00
_cell.angle_gamma   90.00
#
_symmetry.space_group_name_H-M   'P 1'
#
loop_
_entity.id
_entity.type
_entity.pdbx_description
1 polymer ?
#
loop_
_entity_poly.entity_id
_entity_poly.type
_entity_poly.pdbx_seq_one_letter_code
_entity_poly.pdbx_strand_id
1 'polypeptide(L)'
;MLLRAIRYCSTFQEYLNERERLRVALLLNKYPNKFIDEQFTNILEKLNIEQLLTFNNYAEHRQKFIDSPIKEKVPIDFEKTMFVHFTYCSNMRIFPGKFHVLWNKYFGESPINDIIPTLGTRNVNNFQRRLVHTRLHNPNK
;
A
#
# COMPACT_ATOMS: atom_id res chain seq x y z
N MET A 1 -2.07 -4.92 -5.98
CA MET A 1 -2.41 -6.18 -6.68
C MET A 1 -2.51 -5.99 -8.19
N LEU A 2 -3.23 -4.99 -8.71
CA LEU A 2 -3.28 -4.72 -10.17
C LEU A 2 -1.88 -4.40 -10.77
N LEU A 3 -1.07 -3.60 -10.07
CA LEU A 3 0.35 -3.35 -10.38
C LEU A 3 1.17 -4.65 -10.50
N ARG A 4 0.84 -5.64 -9.66
CA ARG A 4 1.47 -6.96 -9.69
C ARG A 4 1.04 -7.71 -10.96
N ALA A 5 -0.25 -7.66 -11.31
CA ALA A 5 -0.75 -8.26 -12.54
C ALA A 5 -0.01 -7.74 -13.78
N ILE A 6 0.14 -6.42 -13.94
CA ILE A 6 0.85 -5.80 -15.08
C ILE A 6 2.31 -6.27 -15.14
N ARG A 7 2.98 -6.43 -13.99
CA ARG A 7 4.38 -6.83 -13.93
C ARG A 7 4.61 -8.32 -14.22
N TYR A 8 3.72 -9.19 -13.75
CA TYR A 8 3.93 -10.64 -13.77
C TYR A 8 3.19 -11.36 -14.90
N CYS A 9 2.06 -10.84 -15.38
CA CYS A 9 1.31 -11.46 -16.47
C CYS A 9 2.09 -11.28 -17.79
N SER A 10 2.43 -12.39 -18.44
CA SER A 10 3.15 -12.44 -19.71
C SER A 10 2.28 -12.01 -20.88
N THR A 11 0.98 -12.34 -20.83
CA THR A 11 0.04 -12.04 -21.90
C THR A 11 -1.05 -11.07 -21.45
N PHE A 12 -1.63 -10.35 -22.41
CA PHE A 12 -2.77 -9.47 -22.15
C PHE A 12 -3.98 -10.25 -21.60
N GLN A 13 -4.18 -11.49 -22.07
CA GLN A 13 -5.27 -12.34 -21.61
C GLN A 13 -5.12 -12.74 -20.13
N GLU A 14 -3.90 -13.06 -19.70
CA GLU A 14 -3.61 -13.32 -18.28
C GLU A 14 -3.86 -12.08 -17.42
N TYR A 15 -3.47 -10.90 -17.91
CA TYR A 15 -3.76 -9.63 -17.24
C TYR A 15 -5.27 -9.40 -17.09
N LEU A 16 -6.07 -9.63 -18.14
CA LEU A 16 -7.52 -9.50 -18.08
C LEU A 16 -8.13 -10.49 -17.07
N ASN A 17 -7.70 -11.75 -17.11
CA ASN A 17 -8.17 -12.76 -16.17
C ASN A 17 -7.86 -12.37 -14.71
N GLU A 18 -6.66 -11.86 -14.45
CA GLU A 18 -6.26 -11.43 -13.10
C GLU A 18 -7.01 -10.16 -12.67
N ARG A 19 -7.22 -9.21 -13.58
CA ARG A 19 -8.04 -8.02 -13.33
C ARG A 19 -9.48 -8.40 -12.99
N GLU A 20 -10.09 -9.32 -13.72
CA GLU A 20 -11.45 -9.79 -13.45
C GLU A 20 -11.53 -10.58 -12.14
N ARG A 21 -10.54 -11.43 -11.83
CA ARG A 21 -10.44 -12.09 -10.52
C ARG A 21 -10.38 -11.07 -9.38
N LEU A 22 -9.58 -10.01 -9.53
CA LEU A 22 -9.51 -8.93 -8.57
C LEU A 22 -10.85 -8.18 -8.45
N ARG A 23 -11.51 -7.89 -9.57
CA ARG A 23 -12.82 -7.25 -9.59
C ARG A 23 -13.85 -8.08 -8.85
N VAL A 24 -13.95 -9.37 -9.15
CA VAL A 24 -14.86 -10.33 -8.48
C VAL A 24 -14.54 -10.40 -6.99
N ALA A 25 -13.26 -10.53 -6.60
CA ALA A 25 -12.88 -10.53 -5.20
C ALA A 25 -13.29 -9.24 -4.48
N LEU A 26 -13.17 -8.08 -5.12
CA LEU A 26 -13.61 -6.81 -4.56
C LEU A 26 -15.14 -6.71 -4.46
N LEU A 27 -15.87 -7.16 -5.48
CA LEU A 27 -17.33 -7.21 -5.46
C LEU A 27 -17.85 -8.13 -4.35
N LEU A 28 -17.24 -9.31 -4.16
CA LEU A 28 -17.56 -10.23 -3.06
C LEU A 28 -17.31 -9.61 -1.68
N ASN A 29 -16.34 -8.70 -1.59
CA ASN A 29 -16.09 -7.89 -0.39
C ASN A 29 -17.00 -6.65 -0.26
N LYS A 30 -18.07 -6.57 -1.06
CA LYS A 30 -19.08 -5.49 -1.05
C LYS A 30 -18.52 -4.10 -1.40
N TYR A 31 -17.45 -4.02 -2.21
CA TYR A 31 -16.99 -2.74 -2.75
C TYR A 31 -17.94 -2.21 -3.84
N PRO A 32 -18.30 -0.92 -3.83
CA PRO A 32 -19.08 -0.31 -4.91
C PRO A 32 -18.35 -0.43 -6.25
N ASN A 33 -19.08 -0.73 -7.33
CA ASN A 33 -18.47 -0.92 -8.64
C ASN A 33 -17.71 0.33 -9.12
N LYS A 34 -18.29 1.53 -8.91
CA LYS A 34 -17.65 2.81 -9.22
C LYS A 34 -16.30 2.98 -8.52
N PHE A 35 -16.24 2.60 -7.23
CA PHE A 35 -14.99 2.67 -6.47
C PHE A 35 -13.93 1.72 -7.02
N ILE A 36 -14.31 0.52 -7.45
CA ILE A 36 -13.36 -0.44 -8.03
C ILE A 36 -12.79 0.12 -9.34
N ASP A 37 -13.65 0.64 -10.21
CA ASP A 37 -13.26 1.24 -11.48
C ASP A 37 -12.34 2.45 -11.25
N GLU A 38 -12.69 3.36 -10.34
CA GLU A 38 -11.84 4.48 -9.92
C GLU A 38 -10.47 4.01 -9.40
N GLN A 39 -10.43 2.97 -8.56
CA GLN A 39 -9.14 2.44 -8.08
C GLN A 39 -8.30 1.83 -9.20
N PHE A 40 -8.92 1.18 -10.20
CA PHE A 40 -8.19 0.67 -11.35
C PHE A 40 -7.67 1.81 -12.23
N THR A 41 -8.46 2.83 -12.50
CA THR A 41 -8.05 4.02 -13.24
C THR A 41 -6.92 4.75 -12.51
N ASN A 42 -7.06 5.00 -11.20
CA ASN A 42 -6.02 5.63 -10.38
C ASN A 42 -4.69 4.87 -10.41
N ILE A 43 -4.73 3.53 -10.54
CA ILE A 43 -3.51 2.74 -10.68
C ILE A 43 -2.90 2.95 -12.06
N LEU A 44 -3.69 2.98 -13.12
CA LEU A 44 -3.20 3.23 -14.49
C LEU A 44 -2.65 4.66 -14.65
N GLU A 45 -3.29 5.66 -14.05
CA GLU A 45 -2.83 7.05 -14.03
C GLU A 45 -1.50 7.19 -13.28
N LYS A 46 -1.35 6.57 -12.10
CA LYS A 46 -0.06 6.53 -11.38
C LYS A 46 1.06 5.89 -12.17
N LEU A 47 0.71 5.16 -13.22
CA LEU A 47 1.61 4.44 -14.09
C LEU A 47 1.86 5.18 -15.41
N ASN A 48 1.34 6.41 -15.56
CA ASN A 48 1.40 7.22 -16.78
C ASN A 48 0.82 6.48 -18.00
N ILE A 49 -0.18 5.63 -17.77
CA ILE A 49 -0.92 4.92 -18.82
C ILE A 49 -2.23 5.69 -19.03
N GLU A 50 -2.19 6.69 -19.89
CA GLU A 50 -3.36 7.53 -20.24
C GLU A 50 -4.31 6.82 -21.23
N GLN A 51 -3.82 5.77 -21.90
CA GLN A 51 -4.57 5.00 -22.90
C GLN A 51 -5.07 3.67 -22.32
N LEU A 52 -6.22 3.19 -22.81
CA LEU A 52 -6.70 1.84 -22.48
C LEU A 52 -5.66 0.79 -22.90
N LEU A 53 -5.34 -0.14 -21.98
CA LEU A 53 -4.50 -1.29 -22.29
C LEU A 53 -5.22 -2.18 -23.30
N THR A 54 -4.58 -2.39 -24.44
CA THR A 54 -5.01 -3.24 -25.54
C THR A 54 -3.97 -4.33 -25.77
N PHE A 55 -4.31 -5.34 -26.57
CA PHE A 55 -3.38 -6.40 -26.94
C PHE A 55 -2.07 -5.87 -27.54
N ASN A 56 -2.14 -4.77 -28.29
CA ASN A 56 -1.00 -4.21 -29.02
C ASN A 56 -0.05 -3.39 -28.12
N ASN A 57 -0.57 -2.67 -27.14
CA ASN A 57 0.24 -1.78 -26.29
C ASN A 57 0.70 -2.44 -24.97
N TYR A 58 0.10 -3.59 -24.60
CA TYR A 58 0.35 -4.22 -23.31
C TYR A 58 1.83 -4.61 -23.12
N ALA A 59 2.45 -5.17 -24.16
CA ALA A 59 3.85 -5.60 -24.11
C ALA A 59 4.80 -4.43 -23.88
N GLU A 60 4.58 -3.31 -24.55
CA GLU A 60 5.40 -2.09 -24.41
C GLU A 60 5.29 -1.49 -23.02
N HIS A 61 4.07 -1.38 -22.48
CA HIS A 61 3.86 -0.89 -21.12
C HIS A 61 4.47 -1.82 -20.08
N ARG A 62 4.31 -3.15 -20.24
CA ARG A 62 4.93 -4.15 -19.36
C ARG A 62 6.45 -4.04 -19.34
N GLN A 63 7.07 -3.85 -20.50
CA GLN A 63 8.53 -3.75 -20.61
C GLN A 63 9.04 -2.51 -19.86
N LYS A 64 8.36 -1.37 -19.98
CA LYS A 64 8.64 -0.16 -19.17
C LYS A 64 8.58 -0.43 -17.66
N PHE A 65 7.74 -1.36 -17.19
CA PHE A 65 7.68 -1.75 -15.77
C PHE A 65 8.81 -2.66 -15.33
N ILE A 66 9.24 -3.57 -16.20
CA ILE A 66 10.37 -4.47 -15.91
C ILE A 66 11.66 -3.67 -15.86
N ASP A 67 11.82 -2.75 -16.82
CA ASP A 67 13.02 -1.93 -16.97
C ASP A 67 13.02 -0.71 -16.05
N SER A 68 11.89 -0.42 -15.38
CA SER A 68 11.86 0.65 -14.38
C SER A 68 12.90 0.36 -13.31
N PRO A 69 13.80 1.33 -13.00
CA PRO A 69 14.81 1.13 -11.98
C PRO A 69 14.09 0.78 -10.68
N ILE A 70 14.48 -0.35 -10.10
CA ILE A 70 14.04 -0.73 -8.76
C ILE A 70 14.34 0.49 -7.90
N LYS A 71 13.31 1.19 -7.40
CA LYS A 71 13.52 2.29 -6.45
C LYS A 71 14.40 1.72 -5.35
N GLU A 72 15.66 2.13 -5.34
CA GLU A 72 16.57 1.76 -4.28
C GLU A 72 15.89 2.21 -3.00
N LYS A 73 15.67 1.26 -2.09
CA LYS A 73 15.18 1.61 -0.77
C LYS A 73 16.18 2.63 -0.24
N VAL A 74 15.69 3.79 0.17
CA VAL A 74 16.53 4.83 0.79
C VAL A 74 17.43 4.11 1.81
N PRO A 75 18.77 4.24 1.71
CA PRO A 75 19.66 3.57 2.64
C PRO A 75 19.28 4.02 4.04
N ILE A 76 18.87 3.06 4.86
CA ILE A 76 18.49 3.33 6.24
C ILE A 76 19.79 3.46 7.02
N ASP A 77 20.02 4.62 7.61
CA ASP A 77 21.09 4.83 8.57
C ASP A 77 20.71 4.13 9.88
N PHE A 78 21.26 2.93 10.10
CA PHE A 78 20.99 2.12 11.30
C PHE A 78 21.62 2.71 12.57
N GLU A 79 22.53 3.67 12.46
CA GLU A 79 23.07 4.38 13.62
C GLU A 79 22.09 5.45 14.12
N LYS A 80 21.30 6.03 13.20
CA LYS A 80 20.32 7.09 13.50
C LYS A 80 18.87 6.65 13.47
N THR A 81 18.58 5.38 13.17
CA THR A 81 17.20 4.90 13.02
C THR A 81 16.91 3.69 13.89
N MET A 82 15.93 3.82 14.79
CA MET A 82 15.45 2.72 15.63
C MET A 82 14.11 2.19 15.11
N PHE A 83 14.04 0.91 14.75
CA PHE A 83 12.78 0.29 14.35
C PHE A 83 11.99 -0.22 15.55
N VAL A 84 10.89 0.47 15.84
CA VAL A 84 9.96 0.08 16.91
C VAL A 84 8.80 -0.69 16.30
N HIS A 85 8.81 -2.00 16.51
CA HIS A 85 7.75 -2.89 16.03
C HIS A 85 6.67 -3.05 17.09
N PHE A 86 5.42 -2.78 16.71
CA PHE A 86 4.27 -2.98 17.59
C PHE A 86 3.23 -3.91 16.96
N THR A 87 2.48 -4.58 17.84
CA THR A 87 1.29 -5.34 17.46
C THR A 87 0.14 -4.36 17.31
N TYR A 88 -0.47 -4.33 16.13
CA TYR A 88 -1.56 -3.41 15.84
C TYR A 88 -2.80 -3.72 16.70
N CYS A 89 -3.23 -2.73 17.50
CA CYS A 89 -4.43 -2.75 18.34
C CYS A 89 -5.44 -1.68 17.90
N SER A 90 -6.71 -1.85 18.29
CA SER A 90 -7.79 -1.00 17.81
C SER A 90 -7.63 0.50 18.15
N ASN A 91 -6.98 0.85 19.24
CA ASN A 91 -6.86 2.27 19.61
C ASN A 91 -5.64 2.99 19.00
N MET A 92 -4.93 2.37 18.03
CA MET A 92 -3.62 2.86 17.58
C MET A 92 -3.62 3.84 16.40
N ARG A 93 -4.76 4.34 15.92
CA ARG A 93 -4.76 5.36 14.85
C ARG A 93 -3.99 6.64 15.24
N ILE A 94 -4.07 7.01 16.52
CA ILE A 94 -3.40 8.17 17.10
C ILE A 94 -2.04 7.83 17.74
N PHE A 95 -1.68 6.54 17.74
CA PHE A 95 -0.48 6.07 18.43
C PHE A 95 0.81 6.67 17.86
N PRO A 96 1.03 6.74 16.53
CA PRO A 96 2.26 7.33 16.00
C PRO A 96 2.47 8.77 16.47
N GLY A 97 1.43 9.60 16.40
CA GLY A 97 1.50 10.97 16.88
C GLY A 97 1.77 11.06 18.38
N LYS A 98 1.03 10.29 19.19
CA LYS A 98 1.25 10.26 20.65
C LYS A 98 2.63 9.73 21.04
N PHE A 99 3.13 8.74 20.32
CA PHE A 99 4.45 8.16 20.54
C PHE A 99 5.55 9.20 20.26
N HIS A 100 5.49 9.93 19.14
CA HIS A 100 6.47 10.98 18.87
C HIS A 100 6.39 12.14 19.87
N VAL A 101 5.17 12.50 20.33
CA VAL A 101 5.01 13.50 21.40
C VAL A 101 5.66 13.04 22.70
N LEU A 102 5.45 11.78 23.10
CA LEU A 102 6.08 11.20 24.29
C LEU A 102 7.60 11.08 24.11
N TRP A 103 8.04 10.63 22.94
CA TRP A 103 9.46 10.49 22.60
C TRP A 103 10.17 11.82 22.75
N ASN A 104 9.65 12.88 22.13
CA ASN A 104 10.23 14.21 22.24
C ASN A 104 10.15 14.76 23.68
N LYS A 105 9.07 14.49 24.41
CA LYS A 105 8.92 14.94 25.80
C LYS A 105 9.95 14.34 26.75
N TYR A 106 10.29 13.06 26.60
CA TYR A 106 11.17 12.35 27.53
C TYR A 106 12.62 12.24 27.03
N PHE A 107 12.83 12.25 25.71
CA PHE A 107 14.13 12.03 25.09
C PHE A 107 14.60 13.19 24.23
N GLY A 108 13.81 14.27 24.08
CA GLY A 108 14.17 15.41 23.21
C GLY A 108 15.46 16.14 23.65
N GLU A 109 15.79 16.12 24.93
CA GLU A 109 17.04 16.67 25.49
C GLU A 109 18.11 15.60 25.74
N SER A 110 17.82 14.34 25.40
CA SER A 110 18.73 13.21 25.58
C SER A 110 19.64 13.04 24.35
N PRO A 111 20.87 12.51 24.50
CA PRO A 111 21.69 12.07 23.35
C PRO A 111 20.99 11.00 22.48
N ILE A 112 19.91 10.39 22.97
CA ILE A 112 19.05 9.47 22.20
C ILE A 112 18.18 10.21 21.17
N ASN A 113 18.02 11.54 21.25
CA ASN A 113 17.22 12.32 20.30
C ASN A 113 17.74 12.27 18.86
N ASP A 114 19.04 12.02 18.69
CA ASP A 114 19.65 11.83 17.37
C ASP A 114 19.15 10.55 16.67
N ILE A 115 18.49 9.66 17.43
CA ILE A 115 17.86 8.45 16.93
C ILE A 115 16.40 8.73 16.59
N ILE A 116 16.05 8.60 15.31
CA ILE A 116 14.68 8.73 14.81
C ILE A 116 13.96 7.37 14.95
N PRO A 117 12.95 7.26 15.83
CA PRO A 117 12.20 6.03 15.94
C PRO A 117 11.24 5.88 14.76
N THR A 118 11.44 4.83 13.96
CA THR A 118 10.56 4.47 12.86
C THR A 118 9.60 3.36 13.30
N LEU A 119 8.31 3.66 13.24
CA LEU A 119 7.24 2.79 13.72
C LEU A 119 6.82 1.76 12.66
N GLY A 120 6.97 0.48 12.98
CA GLY A 120 6.59 -0.65 12.13
C GLY A 120 5.48 -1.51 12.74
N THR A 121 4.60 -2.09 11.92
CA THR A 121 3.60 -3.06 12.40
C THR A 121 4.09 -4.48 12.16
N ARG A 122 4.12 -5.30 13.22
CA ARG A 122 4.62 -6.68 13.15
C ARG A 122 3.57 -7.67 12.60
N ASN A 123 2.28 -7.30 12.65
CA ASN A 123 1.18 -8.18 12.26
C ASN A 123 0.21 -7.49 11.29
N VAL A 124 0.46 -7.68 9.99
CA VAL A 124 -0.34 -7.14 8.89
C VAL A 124 -1.77 -7.72 8.89
N ASN A 125 -1.96 -8.94 9.40
CA ASN A 125 -3.26 -9.62 9.40
C ASN A 125 -4.28 -8.93 10.32
N ASN A 126 -3.86 -8.44 11.49
CA ASN A 126 -4.74 -7.70 12.42
C ASN A 126 -5.13 -6.34 11.86
N PHE A 127 -4.20 -5.66 11.20
CA PHE A 127 -4.47 -4.40 10.49
C PHE A 127 -5.46 -4.62 9.33
N GLN A 128 -5.22 -5.65 8.52
CA GLN A 128 -6.08 -6.02 7.41
C GLN A 128 -7.50 -6.41 7.87
N ARG A 129 -7.62 -7.24 8.91
CA ARG A 129 -8.92 -7.61 9.51
C ARG A 129 -9.68 -6.39 10.01
N ARG A 130 -8.98 -5.43 10.62
CA ARG A 130 -9.61 -4.22 11.13
C ARG A 130 -10.06 -3.26 10.03
N LEU A 131 -9.26 -3.07 8.99
CA LEU A 131 -9.66 -2.29 7.81
C LEU A 131 -10.93 -2.85 7.16
N VAL A 132 -11.05 -4.18 7.10
CA VAL A 132 -12.26 -4.88 6.64
C VAL A 132 -13.44 -4.66 7.60
N HIS A 133 -13.22 -4.74 8.91
CA HIS A 133 -14.28 -4.56 9.91
C HIS A 133 -14.84 -3.13 10.00
N THR A 134 -13.99 -2.09 9.94
CA THR A 134 -14.46 -0.68 9.94
C THR A 134 -15.29 -0.33 8.71
N ARG A 135 -15.12 -1.02 7.58
CA ARG A 135 -15.98 -0.86 6.40
C ARG A 135 -17.39 -1.43 6.60
N LEU A 136 -17.53 -2.48 7.41
CA LEU A 136 -18.83 -3.06 7.76
C LEU A 136 -19.60 -2.24 8.82
N HIS A 137 -18.95 -1.31 9.52
CA HIS A 137 -19.51 -0.58 10.65
C HIS A 137 -19.66 0.94 10.45
N ASN A 138 -19.47 1.45 9.23
CA ASN A 138 -19.91 2.80 8.85
C ASN A 138 -21.23 2.70 8.06
N PRO A 139 -22.41 2.70 8.72
CA PRO A 139 -23.68 2.80 8.01
C PRO A 139 -24.02 4.24 7.57
N ASN A 140 -23.17 5.24 7.85
CA ASN A 140 -23.42 6.63 7.45
C ASN A 140 -22.12 7.35 7.04
N LYS A 141 -21.85 7.36 5.73
CA LYS A 141 -21.31 8.49 4.96
C LYS A 141 -21.42 8.18 3.48
#